data_AF-A0A946G1W0-F1
#
_entry.id   AF-A0A946G1W0-F1
#
_cell.length_a   1.000
_cell.length_b   1.000
_cell.length_c   1.000
_cell.angle_alpha   90.00
_cell.angle_beta   90.00
_cell.angle_gamma   90.00
#
_symmetry.space_group_name_H-M   'P 1'
#
loop_
_entity.id
_entity.type
_entity.pdbx_description
1 polymer ?
#
loop_
_entity_poly.entity_id
_entity_poly.type
_entity_poly.pdbx_seq_one_letter_code
_entity_poly.pdbx_strand_id
1 'polypeptide(L)'
;MTTIAFPKSISTAVARALLLSTLWVFSGFSFVQAAQDDWQGVDRIVAIGDIHGDYQNYIAVLKESGVVNNRGKWAAGETHVVQVGDIPDRGPDTLKIIEHLQKLEKQAKKAGGFLHLLIGNHEYMNVSGDLSYVHPGEYEAFETRQSKKIRENYYAYVLKTLESQRDSHTANDTAPTPLPTIDDAFKSDWYAKHPLGFVEHRLAWQPGGEMAKWVSNHNTIIRINDVLFLHGGLSVDLLPLSMTDINEQIRAELRGEPVEGEPLGTASHSPLWYRGLALNSETIERPVLDAVLEHFGASMIVLGHTPDLNVITPRFDGEVVIIDTGISAYYGGHRASLLIENGVASAIHEAKTHKLPVSSQEMIPYFESLTEQFPKNARLQAHLWALSHISTQSDKDDLTTTDRTERAVTTGN
;
A
#
# COMPACT_ATOMS: atom_id res chain seq x y z
N MET A 1 -84.11 -50.15 26.94
CA MET A 1 -84.98 -49.31 26.08
C MET A 1 -84.05 -48.39 25.30
N THR A 2 -83.74 -48.74 24.04
CA THR A 2 -84.15 -47.99 22.82
C THR A 2 -83.53 -46.58 22.81
N THR A 3 -82.71 -46.11 21.85
CA THR A 3 -82.55 -46.49 20.44
C THR A 3 -81.31 -45.81 19.85
N ILE A 4 -80.81 -46.39 18.77
CA ILE A 4 -79.73 -45.97 17.86
C ILE A 4 -80.03 -44.62 17.17
N ALA A 5 -79.00 -43.79 16.90
CA ALA A 5 -78.75 -43.15 15.59
C ALA A 5 -77.46 -42.31 15.56
N PHE A 6 -76.57 -42.64 14.61
CA PHE A 6 -75.52 -41.77 14.08
C PHE A 6 -76.05 -40.93 12.92
N PRO A 7 -75.44 -39.76 12.65
CA PRO A 7 -75.11 -39.46 11.25
C PRO A 7 -73.70 -38.88 11.00
N LYS A 8 -73.16 -39.40 9.89
CA LYS A 8 -72.25 -38.91 8.84
C LYS A 8 -71.55 -37.52 8.87
N SER A 9 -70.30 -37.62 8.38
CA SER A 9 -69.54 -36.80 7.40
C SER A 9 -68.68 -35.59 7.83
N ILE A 10 -67.37 -35.83 7.72
CA ILE A 10 -66.32 -35.07 7.00
C ILE A 10 -66.51 -33.55 6.83
N SER A 11 -65.64 -32.76 7.45
CA SER A 11 -64.95 -31.63 6.80
C SER A 11 -63.81 -31.10 7.69
N THR A 12 -62.75 -30.71 6.99
CA THR A 12 -61.45 -30.14 7.39
C THR A 12 -61.47 -29.02 8.43
N ALA A 13 -60.48 -29.00 9.35
CA ALA A 13 -59.53 -27.89 9.59
C ALA A 13 -58.93 -27.88 11.02
N VAL A 14 -57.58 -27.87 11.08
CA VAL A 14 -56.72 -27.11 12.03
C VAL A 14 -56.89 -27.43 13.53
N ALA A 15 -56.09 -28.33 14.08
CA ALA A 15 -54.76 -28.10 14.70
C ALA A 15 -54.81 -27.53 16.13
N ARG A 16 -54.34 -28.35 17.08
CA ARG A 16 -53.72 -28.06 18.40
C ARG A 16 -53.29 -29.42 18.96
N ALA A 17 -52.16 -29.66 19.58
CA ALA A 17 -50.88 -28.97 19.75
C ALA A 17 -50.03 -30.00 20.52
N LEU A 18 -48.84 -30.36 20.04
CA LEU A 18 -47.76 -30.96 20.84
C LEU A 18 -46.57 -31.21 19.92
N LEU A 19 -45.66 -30.25 19.85
CA LEU A 19 -44.33 -30.45 19.31
C LEU A 19 -43.35 -29.70 20.20
N LEU A 20 -42.42 -30.47 20.74
CA LEU A 20 -41.35 -30.05 21.64
C LEU A 20 -40.58 -28.87 21.05
N SER A 21 -40.45 -27.82 21.83
CA SER A 21 -39.58 -26.69 21.56
C SER A 21 -38.14 -27.06 21.93
N THR A 22 -37.36 -27.56 20.96
CA THR A 22 -35.90 -27.44 21.00
C THR A 22 -35.51 -26.12 20.34
N LEU A 23 -35.37 -25.09 21.17
CA LEU A 23 -34.83 -23.80 20.76
C LEU A 23 -33.33 -23.99 20.49
N TRP A 24 -32.96 -24.17 19.22
CA TRP A 24 -31.56 -24.00 18.80
C TRP A 24 -31.28 -22.50 18.77
N VAL A 25 -30.66 -22.00 19.84
CA VAL A 25 -30.02 -20.68 19.81
C VAL A 25 -28.80 -20.83 18.91
N PHE A 26 -28.94 -20.52 17.63
CA PHE A 26 -27.81 -20.21 16.78
C PHE A 26 -27.24 -18.88 17.27
N SER A 27 -26.27 -18.95 18.16
CA SER A 27 -25.29 -17.87 18.32
C SER A 27 -24.54 -17.79 17.00
N GLY A 28 -25.03 -16.94 16.09
CA GLY A 28 -24.33 -16.59 14.87
C GLY A 28 -23.07 -15.83 15.24
N PHE A 29 -22.00 -16.54 15.55
CA PHE A 29 -20.66 -15.99 15.40
C PHE A 29 -20.48 -15.75 13.90
N SER A 30 -20.69 -14.51 13.48
CA SER A 30 -20.17 -14.04 12.19
C SER A 30 -18.66 -14.12 12.30
N PHE A 31 -18.08 -15.25 11.87
CA PHE A 31 -16.67 -15.29 11.56
C PHE A 31 -16.48 -14.32 10.39
N VAL A 32 -15.90 -13.16 10.66
CA VAL A 32 -15.32 -12.34 9.60
C VAL A 32 -14.19 -13.19 9.04
N GLN A 33 -14.41 -13.78 7.87
CA GLN A 33 -13.36 -14.50 7.17
C GLN A 33 -12.32 -13.45 6.76
N ALA A 34 -11.10 -13.58 7.28
CA ALA A 34 -9.98 -12.70 6.94
C ALA A 34 -9.84 -12.62 5.41
N ALA A 35 -9.49 -11.45 4.89
CA ALA A 35 -9.22 -11.29 3.48
C ALA A 35 -8.08 -12.23 3.06
N GLN A 36 -8.28 -12.97 1.97
CA GLN A 36 -7.27 -13.91 1.48
C GLN A 36 -5.97 -13.15 1.12
N ASP A 37 -4.88 -13.54 1.76
CA ASP A 37 -3.55 -12.93 1.62
C ASP A 37 -2.53 -13.88 0.94
N ASP A 38 -2.84 -15.17 0.82
CA ASP A 38 -2.05 -16.16 0.10
C ASP A 38 -2.80 -16.73 -1.11
N TRP A 39 -2.19 -16.65 -2.29
CA TRP A 39 -2.76 -17.07 -3.57
C TRP A 39 -1.79 -18.02 -4.27
N GLN A 40 -2.30 -19.07 -4.89
CA GLN A 40 -1.49 -20.11 -5.51
C GLN A 40 -2.06 -20.47 -6.89
N GLY A 41 -1.19 -20.92 -7.80
CA GLY A 41 -1.58 -21.34 -9.15
C GLY A 41 -1.98 -20.16 -10.05
N VAL A 42 -1.35 -19.01 -9.87
CA VAL A 42 -1.62 -17.81 -10.68
C VAL A 42 -0.61 -17.76 -11.83
N ASP A 43 -1.10 -17.90 -13.06
CA ASP A 43 -0.23 -18.00 -14.25
C ASP A 43 0.41 -16.66 -14.65
N ARG A 44 -0.34 -15.56 -14.47
CA ARG A 44 0.05 -14.21 -14.89
C ARG A 44 -0.22 -13.18 -13.81
N ILE A 45 0.83 -12.46 -13.43
CA ILE A 45 0.80 -11.38 -12.44
C ILE A 45 1.34 -10.11 -13.08
N VAL A 46 0.67 -8.99 -12.87
CA VAL A 46 1.18 -7.65 -13.22
C VAL A 46 1.25 -6.80 -11.97
N ALA A 47 2.41 -6.25 -11.63
CA ALA A 47 2.55 -5.34 -10.50
C ALA A 47 2.87 -3.90 -10.94
N ILE A 48 2.24 -2.94 -10.29
CA ILE A 48 2.32 -1.50 -10.56
C ILE A 48 2.76 -0.78 -9.29
N GLY A 49 3.77 0.08 -9.42
CA GLY A 49 4.28 0.92 -8.34
C GLY A 49 3.33 2.02 -7.87
N ASP A 50 3.88 2.90 -7.05
CA ASP A 50 3.25 4.07 -6.43
C ASP A 50 2.72 5.05 -7.48
N ILE A 51 1.47 5.50 -7.37
CA ILE A 51 0.80 6.30 -8.42
C ILE A 51 0.71 7.78 -8.05
N HIS A 52 0.51 8.09 -6.77
CA HIS A 52 0.47 9.44 -6.23
C HIS A 52 -0.35 10.44 -7.07
N GLY A 53 -1.65 10.17 -7.18
CA GLY A 53 -2.63 11.11 -7.71
C GLY A 53 -2.47 11.47 -9.19
N ASP A 54 -1.64 10.77 -9.97
CA ASP A 54 -1.40 11.04 -11.39
C ASP A 54 -2.23 10.12 -12.29
N TYR A 55 -3.43 10.58 -12.68
CA TYR A 55 -4.33 9.77 -13.50
C TYR A 55 -3.79 9.49 -14.90
N GLN A 56 -3.00 10.39 -15.48
CA GLN A 56 -2.52 10.21 -16.86
C GLN A 56 -1.48 9.10 -16.93
N ASN A 57 -0.50 9.11 -16.02
CA ASN A 57 0.48 8.04 -15.99
C ASN A 57 -0.12 6.72 -15.47
N TYR A 58 -1.04 6.79 -14.50
CA TYR A 58 -1.86 5.65 -14.05
C TYR A 58 -2.56 4.91 -15.20
N ILE A 59 -3.37 5.63 -16.00
CA ILE A 59 -4.14 4.98 -17.06
C ILE A 59 -3.23 4.51 -18.20
N ALA A 60 -2.11 5.18 -18.43
CA ALA A 60 -1.14 4.79 -19.44
C ALA A 60 -0.43 3.49 -19.06
N VAL A 61 0.09 3.35 -17.83
CA VAL A 61 0.79 2.12 -17.42
C VAL A 61 -0.13 0.90 -17.39
N LEU A 62 -1.41 1.08 -17.02
CA LEU A 62 -2.39 0.00 -17.11
C LEU A 62 -2.68 -0.43 -18.54
N LYS A 63 -2.59 0.47 -19.53
CA LYS A 63 -2.76 0.12 -20.95
C LYS A 63 -1.51 -0.56 -21.50
N GLU A 64 -0.33 -0.03 -21.18
CA GLU A 64 0.96 -0.54 -21.62
C GLU A 64 1.21 -1.97 -21.10
N SER A 65 0.72 -2.29 -19.90
CA SER A 65 0.80 -3.64 -19.28
C SER A 65 -0.34 -4.59 -19.69
N GLY A 66 -1.29 -4.12 -20.52
CA GLY A 66 -2.45 -4.89 -20.96
C GLY A 66 -3.52 -5.12 -19.88
N VAL A 67 -3.43 -4.43 -18.74
CA VAL A 67 -4.43 -4.53 -17.66
C VAL A 67 -5.79 -3.99 -18.09
N VAL A 68 -5.79 -2.87 -18.82
CA VAL A 68 -6.99 -2.24 -19.35
C VAL A 68 -6.93 -2.02 -20.85
N ASN A 69 -8.08 -2.05 -21.51
CA ASN A 69 -8.20 -1.66 -22.91
C ASN A 69 -8.22 -0.13 -23.08
N ASN A 70 -8.33 0.33 -24.33
CA ASN A 70 -8.37 1.76 -24.68
C ASN A 70 -9.51 2.56 -23.99
N ARG A 71 -10.55 1.88 -23.48
CA ARG A 71 -11.66 2.50 -22.72
C ARG A 71 -11.47 2.45 -21.21
N GLY A 72 -10.31 2.01 -20.71
CA GLY A 72 -10.03 1.85 -19.29
C GLY A 72 -10.70 0.64 -18.64
N LYS A 73 -11.33 -0.26 -19.41
CA LYS A 73 -11.98 -1.44 -18.84
C LYS A 73 -11.01 -2.61 -18.75
N TRP A 74 -11.20 -3.46 -17.74
CA TRP A 74 -10.42 -4.68 -17.54
C TRP A 74 -10.28 -5.48 -18.84
N ALA A 75 -9.05 -5.85 -19.16
CA ALA A 75 -8.70 -6.59 -20.37
C ALA A 75 -7.72 -7.76 -20.10
N ALA A 76 -7.38 -8.01 -18.84
CA ALA A 76 -6.34 -8.97 -18.45
C ALA A 76 -6.85 -10.37 -18.11
N GLY A 77 -8.11 -10.70 -18.41
CA GLY A 77 -8.66 -12.04 -18.16
C GLY A 77 -8.53 -12.47 -16.69
N GLU A 78 -7.87 -13.60 -16.48
CA GLU A 78 -7.62 -14.22 -15.16
C GLU A 78 -6.36 -13.69 -14.45
N THR A 79 -5.68 -12.68 -15.01
CA THR A 79 -4.49 -12.07 -14.41
C THR A 79 -4.77 -11.56 -12.99
N HIS A 80 -3.79 -11.72 -12.10
CA HIS A 80 -3.74 -10.98 -10.84
C HIS A 80 -2.93 -9.70 -11.02
N VAL A 81 -3.54 -8.56 -10.74
CA VAL A 81 -2.87 -7.25 -10.80
C VAL A 81 -2.62 -6.78 -9.39
N VAL A 82 -1.40 -6.37 -9.07
CA VAL A 82 -1.02 -5.84 -7.76
C VAL A 82 -0.64 -4.37 -7.90
N GLN A 83 -1.35 -3.47 -7.23
CA GLN A 83 -0.92 -2.09 -7.03
C GLN A 83 -0.35 -2.00 -5.61
N VAL A 84 0.92 -1.64 -5.46
CA VAL A 84 1.66 -1.82 -4.19
C VAL A 84 1.49 -0.67 -3.18
N GLY A 85 0.40 0.10 -3.24
CA GLY A 85 0.13 1.22 -2.33
C GLY A 85 0.54 2.58 -2.87
N ASP A 86 0.24 3.65 -2.11
CA ASP A 86 0.50 5.04 -2.48
C ASP A 86 -0.22 5.47 -3.78
N ILE A 87 -1.53 5.29 -3.77
CA ILE A 87 -2.47 5.87 -4.73
C ILE A 87 -2.67 7.38 -4.49
N PRO A 88 -2.88 7.88 -3.25
CA PRO A 88 -3.18 9.29 -3.00
C PRO A 88 -1.92 10.17 -2.93
N ASP A 89 -2.16 11.47 -2.78
CA ASP A 89 -1.18 12.54 -2.55
C ASP A 89 -0.30 12.89 -3.75
N ARG A 90 0.39 14.04 -3.64
CA ARG A 90 1.27 14.66 -4.65
C ARG A 90 0.61 15.10 -5.96
N GLY A 91 -0.30 14.31 -6.52
CA GLY A 91 -1.08 14.60 -7.71
C GLY A 91 -2.55 14.92 -7.41
N PRO A 92 -3.28 15.56 -8.33
CA PRO A 92 -4.64 16.05 -8.07
C PRO A 92 -5.76 15.01 -8.26
N ASP A 93 -5.49 13.87 -8.92
CA ASP A 93 -6.55 13.02 -9.46
C ASP A 93 -6.88 11.77 -8.59
N THR A 94 -6.48 11.74 -7.32
CA THR A 94 -6.70 10.62 -6.40
C THR A 94 -8.13 10.09 -6.41
N LEU A 95 -9.13 10.96 -6.23
CA LEU A 95 -10.54 10.56 -6.21
C LEU A 95 -10.95 9.86 -7.53
N LYS A 96 -10.50 10.40 -8.66
CA LYS A 96 -10.77 9.84 -9.99
C LYS A 96 -10.11 8.48 -10.21
N ILE A 97 -8.90 8.29 -9.67
CA ILE A 97 -8.19 7.00 -9.70
C ILE A 97 -8.94 5.97 -8.86
N ILE A 98 -9.29 6.29 -7.62
CA ILE A 98 -10.03 5.40 -6.71
C ILE A 98 -11.38 4.99 -7.32
N GLU A 99 -12.15 5.93 -7.87
CA GLU A 99 -13.42 5.62 -8.55
C GLU A 99 -13.25 4.67 -9.75
N HIS A 100 -12.12 4.76 -10.44
CA HIS A 100 -11.79 3.86 -11.54
C HIS A 100 -11.39 2.48 -11.01
N LEU A 101 -10.54 2.40 -9.98
CA LEU A 101 -10.11 1.17 -9.33
C LEU A 101 -11.29 0.38 -8.75
N GLN A 102 -12.24 1.02 -8.05
CA GLN A 102 -13.45 0.38 -7.53
C GLN A 102 -14.30 -0.28 -8.63
N LYS A 103 -14.34 0.32 -9.83
CA LYS A 103 -15.02 -0.27 -11.00
C LYS A 103 -14.19 -1.41 -11.59
N LEU A 104 -12.87 -1.31 -11.53
CA LEU A 104 -11.93 -2.28 -12.07
C LEU A 104 -11.86 -3.55 -11.21
N GLU A 105 -11.87 -3.44 -9.88
CA GLU A 105 -11.96 -4.59 -8.93
C GLU A 105 -13.15 -5.49 -9.29
N LYS A 106 -14.32 -4.89 -9.53
CA LYS A 106 -15.55 -5.62 -9.93
C LYS A 106 -15.41 -6.30 -11.29
N GLN A 107 -14.72 -5.66 -12.23
CA GLN A 107 -14.51 -6.21 -13.57
C GLN A 107 -13.50 -7.36 -13.56
N ALA A 108 -12.40 -7.22 -12.82
CA ALA A 108 -11.38 -8.25 -12.64
C ALA A 108 -12.00 -9.53 -12.09
N LYS A 109 -12.72 -9.42 -10.95
CA LYS A 109 -13.41 -10.55 -10.33
C LYS A 109 -14.40 -11.22 -11.27
N LYS A 110 -15.14 -10.45 -12.08
CA LYS A 110 -16.08 -11.00 -13.07
C LYS A 110 -15.37 -11.76 -14.20
N ALA A 111 -14.15 -11.38 -14.55
CA ALA A 111 -13.35 -12.01 -15.58
C ALA A 111 -12.52 -13.21 -15.09
N GLY A 112 -12.61 -13.54 -13.79
CA GLY A 112 -11.81 -14.61 -13.17
C GLY A 112 -10.44 -14.15 -12.67
N GLY A 113 -10.07 -12.87 -12.88
CA GLY A 113 -8.85 -12.28 -12.35
C GLY A 113 -9.07 -11.57 -11.02
N PHE A 114 -8.02 -10.91 -10.55
CA PHE A 114 -8.06 -10.17 -9.29
C PHE A 114 -7.27 -8.86 -9.38
N LEU A 115 -7.75 -7.83 -8.68
CA LEU A 115 -7.02 -6.58 -8.50
C LEU A 115 -6.72 -6.42 -7.01
N HIS A 116 -5.47 -6.66 -6.63
CA HIS A 116 -4.94 -6.48 -5.29
C HIS A 116 -4.47 -5.04 -5.16
N LEU A 117 -5.16 -4.26 -4.34
CA LEU A 117 -4.74 -2.92 -3.97
C LEU A 117 -4.11 -3.05 -2.61
N LEU A 118 -2.82 -2.77 -2.48
CA LEU A 118 -2.14 -2.84 -1.20
C LEU A 118 -2.22 -1.48 -0.50
N ILE A 119 -2.21 -1.51 0.82
CA ILE A 119 -2.18 -0.30 1.64
C ILE A 119 -0.73 0.21 1.65
N GLY A 120 -0.52 1.44 1.19
CA GLY A 120 0.73 2.18 1.35
C GLY A 120 0.69 3.13 2.55
N ASN A 121 1.79 3.85 2.78
CA ASN A 121 1.82 4.80 3.89
C ASN A 121 0.92 6.02 3.61
N HIS A 122 0.77 6.44 2.36
CA HIS A 122 -0.06 7.59 2.02
C HIS A 122 -1.56 7.33 2.19
N GLU A 123 -2.04 6.10 1.95
CA GLU A 123 -3.40 5.72 2.35
C GLU A 123 -3.58 5.83 3.87
N TYR A 124 -2.61 5.29 4.64
CA TYR A 124 -2.67 5.32 6.10
C TYR A 124 -2.64 6.73 6.67
N MET A 125 -1.77 7.60 6.13
CA MET A 125 -1.64 9.00 6.51
C MET A 125 -2.93 9.77 6.27
N ASN A 126 -3.54 9.60 5.09
CA ASN A 126 -4.83 10.22 4.78
C ASN A 126 -5.93 9.77 5.76
N VAL A 127 -5.96 8.49 6.13
CA VAL A 127 -6.94 7.99 7.10
C VAL A 127 -6.70 8.55 8.50
N SER A 128 -5.48 8.46 8.99
CA SER A 128 -5.08 8.97 10.31
C SER A 128 -5.14 10.50 10.43
N GLY A 129 -5.17 11.21 9.30
CA GLY A 129 -5.33 12.66 9.23
C GLY A 129 -4.02 13.44 9.10
N ASP A 130 -2.91 12.76 8.79
CA ASP A 130 -1.72 13.42 8.28
C ASP A 130 -1.93 13.76 6.79
N LEU A 131 -2.26 15.01 6.53
CA LEU A 131 -2.59 15.53 5.20
C LEU A 131 -1.43 16.33 4.60
N SER A 132 -0.20 16.15 5.11
CA SER A 132 0.96 16.98 4.74
C SER A 132 1.36 16.86 3.27
N TYR A 133 0.89 15.83 2.57
CA TYR A 133 1.25 15.50 1.19
C TYR A 133 0.09 15.65 0.20
N VAL A 134 -1.13 15.94 0.71
CA VAL A 134 -2.33 16.08 -0.11
C VAL A 134 -2.18 17.26 -1.06
N HIS A 135 -2.35 17.00 -2.35
CA HIS A 135 -2.30 18.05 -3.36
C HIS A 135 -3.58 18.92 -3.30
N PRO A 136 -3.52 20.26 -3.48
CA PRO A 136 -4.71 21.12 -3.41
C PRO A 136 -5.85 20.70 -4.35
N GLY A 137 -5.50 20.19 -5.54
CA GLY A 137 -6.46 19.65 -6.51
C GLY A 137 -7.29 18.47 -6.00
N GLU A 138 -6.82 17.74 -4.98
CA GLU A 138 -7.64 16.72 -4.33
C GLU A 138 -8.79 17.35 -3.56
N TYR A 139 -8.54 18.43 -2.80
CA TYR A 139 -9.62 19.16 -2.13
C TYR A 139 -10.61 19.74 -3.15
N GLU A 140 -10.11 20.32 -4.24
CA GLU A 140 -10.96 20.83 -5.33
C GLU A 140 -11.88 19.74 -5.90
N ALA A 141 -11.41 18.49 -6.03
CA ALA A 141 -12.21 17.37 -6.51
C ALA A 141 -13.38 17.01 -5.59
N PHE A 142 -13.30 17.33 -4.29
CA PHE A 142 -14.38 17.15 -3.32
C PHE A 142 -15.31 18.39 -3.20
N GLU A 143 -15.02 19.49 -3.90
CA GLU A 143 -15.84 20.69 -3.81
C GLU A 143 -17.26 20.46 -4.36
N THR A 144 -18.25 20.91 -3.59
CA THR A 144 -19.65 20.90 -3.97
C THR A 144 -20.28 22.27 -3.73
N ARG A 145 -21.53 22.45 -4.18
CA ARG A 145 -22.32 23.66 -3.88
C ARG A 145 -22.51 23.91 -2.38
N GLN A 146 -22.28 22.91 -1.51
CA GLN A 146 -22.44 23.02 -0.07
C GLN A 146 -21.12 23.32 0.67
N SER A 147 -19.96 23.25 0.00
CA SER A 147 -18.65 23.29 0.66
C SER A 147 -18.40 24.54 1.47
N LYS A 148 -18.87 25.70 0.99
CA LYS A 148 -18.78 26.94 1.77
C LYS A 148 -19.48 26.82 3.13
N LYS A 149 -20.72 26.31 3.13
CA LYS A 149 -21.53 26.13 4.34
C LYS A 149 -20.93 25.05 5.26
N ILE A 150 -20.48 23.94 4.69
CA ILE A 150 -19.86 22.84 5.45
C ILE A 150 -18.59 23.34 6.14
N ARG A 151 -17.73 24.08 5.42
CA ARG A 151 -16.52 24.68 5.97
C ARG A 151 -16.82 25.71 7.06
N GLU A 152 -17.81 26.57 6.88
CA GLU A 152 -18.25 27.54 7.90
C GLU A 152 -18.72 26.83 9.18
N ASN A 153 -19.51 25.76 9.06
CA ASN A 153 -19.94 24.95 10.20
C ASN A 153 -18.75 24.26 10.90
N TYR A 154 -17.80 23.74 10.13
CA TYR A 154 -16.60 23.10 10.68
C TYR A 154 -15.71 24.12 11.42
N TYR A 155 -15.54 25.32 10.88
CA TYR A 155 -14.86 26.41 11.57
C TYR A 155 -15.54 26.76 12.90
N ALA A 156 -16.88 26.88 12.92
CA ALA A 156 -17.62 27.15 14.14
C ALA A 156 -17.45 26.04 15.20
N TYR A 157 -17.36 24.78 14.77
CA TYR A 157 -17.01 23.66 15.65
C TYR A 157 -15.60 23.80 16.23
N VAL A 158 -14.60 24.12 15.41
CA VAL A 158 -13.21 24.35 15.86
C VAL A 158 -13.14 25.45 16.92
N LEU A 159 -13.84 26.58 16.71
CA LEU A 159 -13.89 27.67 17.69
C LEU A 159 -14.45 27.20 19.03
N LYS A 160 -15.57 26.47 19.01
CA LYS A 160 -16.18 25.93 20.24
C LYS A 160 -15.26 24.97 21.00
N THR A 161 -14.48 24.16 20.28
CA THR A 161 -13.51 23.24 20.89
C THR A 161 -12.36 24.02 21.54
N LEU A 162 -11.81 25.03 20.86
CA LEU A 162 -10.74 25.87 21.41
C LEU A 162 -11.21 26.64 22.66
N GLU A 163 -12.44 27.16 22.66
CA GLU A 163 -13.06 27.79 23.82
C GLU A 163 -13.19 26.80 24.99
N SER A 164 -13.71 25.60 24.73
CA SER A 164 -13.88 24.56 25.75
C SER A 164 -12.55 24.09 26.34
N GLN A 165 -11.51 23.98 25.51
CA GLN A 165 -10.15 23.68 25.96
C GLN A 165 -9.60 24.82 26.84
N ARG A 166 -9.79 26.07 26.44
CA ARG A 166 -9.33 27.21 27.24
C ARG A 166 -10.01 27.27 28.61
N ASP A 167 -11.32 26.97 28.66
CA ASP A 167 -12.07 26.91 29.91
C ASP A 167 -11.54 25.79 30.83
N SER A 168 -11.20 24.62 30.28
CA SER A 168 -10.65 23.50 31.05
C SER A 168 -9.19 23.71 31.48
N HIS A 169 -8.39 24.43 30.70
CA HIS A 169 -6.99 24.75 31.01
C HIS A 169 -6.85 25.68 32.22
N THR A 170 -7.89 26.45 32.57
CA THR A 170 -7.86 27.28 33.79
C THR A 170 -7.97 26.48 35.10
N ALA A 171 -8.17 25.16 35.04
CA ALA A 171 -8.51 24.32 36.20
C ALA A 171 -7.41 23.37 36.70
N ASN A 172 -6.36 23.08 35.92
CA ASN A 172 -5.26 22.18 36.32
C ASN A 172 -4.02 22.48 35.46
N ASP A 173 -2.91 22.93 36.04
CA ASP A 173 -1.74 23.30 35.22
C ASP A 173 -0.42 22.68 35.70
N THR A 174 0.08 21.75 34.87
CA THR A 174 1.50 21.58 34.57
C THR A 174 1.67 21.67 33.04
N ALA A 175 1.74 22.91 32.55
CA ALA A 175 2.21 23.39 31.24
C ALA A 175 1.73 22.66 29.97
N PRO A 176 0.51 22.97 29.47
CA PRO A 176 0.12 22.67 28.10
C PRO A 176 0.64 23.70 27.10
N THR A 177 0.77 23.29 25.84
CA THR A 177 1.09 24.14 24.69
C THR A 177 0.12 25.34 24.61
N PRO A 178 0.59 26.58 24.34
CA PRO A 178 -0.30 27.74 24.24
C PRO A 178 -1.36 27.56 23.16
N LEU A 179 -2.65 27.71 23.52
CA LEU A 179 -3.75 27.77 22.56
C LEU A 179 -3.66 29.06 21.72
N PRO A 180 -4.06 29.04 20.44
CA PRO A 180 -4.00 30.21 19.58
C PRO A 180 -4.97 31.32 20.02
N THR A 181 -4.58 32.58 19.80
CA THR A 181 -5.50 33.72 19.91
C THR A 181 -6.50 33.68 18.76
N ILE A 182 -7.79 33.69 19.07
CA ILE A 182 -8.86 33.70 18.07
C ILE A 182 -9.11 35.16 17.64
N ASP A 183 -8.48 35.56 16.54
CA ASP A 183 -8.64 36.87 15.90
C ASP A 183 -8.80 36.75 14.37
N ASP A 184 -8.84 37.88 13.66
CA ASP A 184 -8.97 37.90 12.20
C ASP A 184 -7.77 37.25 11.49
N ALA A 185 -6.58 37.29 12.08
CA ALA A 185 -5.40 36.64 11.53
C ALA A 185 -5.51 35.12 11.64
N PHE A 186 -5.94 34.59 12.79
CA PHE A 186 -6.24 33.17 12.97
C PHE A 186 -7.31 32.71 11.98
N LYS A 187 -8.39 33.47 11.82
CA LYS A 187 -9.44 33.16 10.84
C LYS A 187 -8.87 33.10 9.43
N SER A 188 -8.11 34.10 9.01
CA SER A 188 -7.52 34.15 7.67
C SER A 188 -6.60 32.96 7.41
N ASP A 189 -5.70 32.65 8.35
CA ASP A 189 -4.78 31.51 8.26
C ASP A 189 -5.53 30.18 8.21
N TRP A 190 -6.57 30.03 9.04
CA TRP A 190 -7.40 28.83 9.05
C TRP A 190 -8.07 28.61 7.70
N TYR A 191 -8.70 29.63 7.11
CA TYR A 191 -9.36 29.50 5.81
C TYR A 191 -8.38 29.26 4.65
N ALA A 192 -7.13 29.73 4.76
CA ALA A 192 -6.08 29.44 3.81
C ALA A 192 -5.62 27.97 3.86
N LYS A 193 -5.52 27.40 5.07
CA LYS A 193 -5.14 26.00 5.30
C LYS A 193 -6.29 25.00 5.06
N HIS A 194 -7.52 25.48 5.06
CA HIS A 194 -8.73 24.66 4.87
C HIS A 194 -9.50 25.19 3.65
N PRO A 195 -9.04 24.93 2.41
CA PRO A 195 -9.74 25.34 1.19
C PRO A 195 -11.13 24.68 1.10
N LEU A 196 -11.92 25.07 0.09
CA LEU A 196 -13.17 24.37 -0.20
C LEU A 196 -12.87 22.91 -0.57
N GLY A 197 -13.76 22.00 -0.16
CA GLY A 197 -13.57 20.56 -0.30
C GLY A 197 -12.64 19.91 0.73
N PHE A 198 -11.89 20.69 1.54
CA PHE A 198 -11.07 20.14 2.63
C PHE A 198 -11.89 19.31 3.61
N VAL A 199 -13.05 19.83 4.04
CA VAL A 199 -13.87 19.17 5.07
C VAL A 199 -14.46 17.89 4.51
N GLU A 200 -14.96 17.91 3.29
CA GLU A 200 -15.49 16.75 2.58
C GLU A 200 -14.41 15.68 2.38
N HIS A 201 -13.21 16.08 1.94
CA HIS A 201 -12.05 15.20 1.87
C HIS A 201 -11.78 14.54 3.23
N ARG A 202 -11.69 15.33 4.30
CA ARG A 202 -11.46 14.80 5.65
C ARG A 202 -12.57 13.84 6.10
N LEU A 203 -13.83 14.16 5.82
CA LEU A 203 -14.97 13.30 6.16
C LEU A 203 -14.95 11.97 5.38
N ALA A 204 -14.44 11.98 4.14
CA ALA A 204 -14.32 10.79 3.31
C ALA A 204 -13.17 9.88 3.78
N TRP A 205 -12.05 10.47 4.21
CA TRP A 205 -10.85 9.73 4.61
C TRP A 205 -10.75 9.41 6.10
N GLN A 206 -11.41 10.12 7.01
CA GLN A 206 -11.34 9.77 8.44
C GLN A 206 -11.89 8.36 8.72
N PRO A 207 -11.51 7.71 9.83
CA PRO A 207 -12.07 6.41 10.22
C PRO A 207 -13.62 6.40 10.16
N GLY A 208 -14.17 5.41 9.46
CA GLY A 208 -15.61 5.30 9.20
C GLY A 208 -16.12 6.07 7.98
N GLY A 209 -15.32 6.94 7.37
CA GLY A 209 -15.55 7.57 6.08
C GLY A 209 -15.53 6.56 4.93
N GLU A 210 -16.02 6.97 3.75
CA GLU A 210 -16.15 6.07 2.58
C GLU A 210 -14.78 5.57 2.09
N MET A 211 -13.77 6.44 2.02
CA MET A 211 -12.44 6.05 1.55
C MET A 211 -11.73 5.20 2.59
N ALA A 212 -11.79 5.56 3.87
CA ALA A 212 -11.25 4.72 4.95
C ALA A 212 -11.85 3.32 4.95
N LYS A 213 -13.17 3.20 4.75
CA LYS A 213 -13.86 1.90 4.66
C LYS A 213 -13.40 1.10 3.45
N TRP A 214 -13.14 1.75 2.31
CA TRP A 214 -12.65 1.07 1.13
C TRP A 214 -11.21 0.58 1.34
N VAL A 215 -10.29 1.45 1.79
CA VAL A 215 -8.89 1.12 2.10
C VAL A 215 -8.78 0.01 3.16
N SER A 216 -9.59 0.06 4.22
CA SER A 216 -9.55 -0.95 5.30
C SER A 216 -10.08 -2.34 4.90
N ASN A 217 -10.52 -2.55 3.65
CA ASN A 217 -10.80 -3.89 3.11
C ASN A 217 -9.59 -4.51 2.38
N HIS A 218 -8.50 -3.76 2.24
CA HIS A 218 -7.32 -4.19 1.52
C HIS A 218 -6.29 -4.84 2.43
N ASN A 219 -5.35 -5.57 1.81
CA ASN A 219 -4.19 -6.15 2.51
C ASN A 219 -3.02 -5.16 2.44
N THR A 220 -2.10 -5.27 3.39
CA THR A 220 -0.79 -4.60 3.35
C THR A 220 0.27 -5.49 2.71
N ILE A 221 0.20 -6.79 2.98
CA ILE A 221 1.10 -7.81 2.45
C ILE A 221 0.30 -8.96 1.88
N ILE A 222 0.72 -9.45 0.71
CA ILE A 222 0.18 -10.66 0.10
C ILE A 222 1.30 -11.52 -0.46
N ARG A 223 1.02 -12.82 -0.62
CA ARG A 223 1.83 -13.76 -1.39
C ARG A 223 1.04 -14.27 -2.58
N ILE A 224 1.65 -14.28 -3.75
CA ILE A 224 1.12 -14.93 -4.94
C ILE A 224 2.17 -15.90 -5.46
N ASN A 225 1.83 -17.19 -5.47
CA ASN A 225 2.76 -18.30 -5.65
C ASN A 225 3.90 -18.22 -4.61
N ASP A 226 5.12 -17.94 -5.06
CA ASP A 226 6.34 -17.78 -4.27
C ASP A 226 6.83 -16.32 -4.20
N VAL A 227 5.99 -15.35 -4.58
CA VAL A 227 6.36 -13.92 -4.59
C VAL A 227 5.58 -13.14 -3.55
N LEU A 228 6.30 -12.41 -2.70
CA LEU A 228 5.72 -11.46 -1.74
C LEU A 228 5.57 -10.07 -2.36
N PHE A 229 4.45 -9.43 -2.09
CA PHE A 229 4.18 -8.06 -2.48
C PHE A 229 3.80 -7.23 -1.26
N LEU A 230 4.44 -6.08 -1.11
CA LEU A 230 4.15 -5.08 -0.08
C LEU A 230 4.66 -3.71 -0.51
N HIS A 231 4.26 -2.67 0.23
CA HIS A 231 4.56 -1.30 -0.12
C HIS A 231 6.04 -0.93 0.08
N GLY A 232 6.57 -1.01 1.30
CA GLY A 232 7.96 -0.65 1.61
C GLY A 232 8.91 -1.85 1.65
N GLY A 233 8.77 -2.71 2.64
CA GLY A 233 9.63 -3.86 2.88
C GLY A 233 9.40 -4.44 4.28
N LEU A 234 10.01 -5.57 4.63
CA LEU A 234 9.86 -6.17 5.96
C LEU A 234 11.17 -6.11 6.75
N SER A 235 11.06 -5.71 8.01
CA SER A 235 12.11 -5.87 9.00
C SER A 235 12.00 -7.22 9.71
N VAL A 236 13.11 -7.68 10.29
CA VAL A 236 13.13 -8.92 11.10
C VAL A 236 12.27 -8.85 12.36
N ASP A 237 11.97 -7.64 12.84
CA ASP A 237 11.17 -7.42 14.04
C ASP A 237 9.72 -7.91 13.88
N LEU A 238 9.26 -8.08 12.64
CA LEU A 238 7.92 -8.55 12.30
C LEU A 238 7.82 -10.06 12.01
N LEU A 239 8.94 -10.79 12.01
CA LEU A 239 8.94 -12.25 11.79
C LEU A 239 8.12 -13.04 12.83
N PRO A 240 7.89 -12.58 14.08
CA PRO A 240 6.95 -13.26 14.97
C PRO A 240 5.50 -13.25 14.49
N LEU A 241 5.13 -12.38 13.55
CA LEU A 241 3.77 -12.22 13.03
C LEU A 241 3.57 -13.01 11.72
N SER A 242 2.34 -13.49 11.51
CA SER A 242 1.91 -13.96 10.18
C SER A 242 1.52 -12.79 9.27
N MET A 243 1.40 -13.04 7.96
CA MET A 243 0.85 -12.05 7.02
C MET A 243 -0.56 -11.60 7.45
N THR A 244 -1.38 -12.55 7.92
CA THR A 244 -2.73 -12.27 8.39
C THR A 244 -2.73 -11.36 9.62
N ASP A 245 -1.82 -11.57 10.57
CA ASP A 245 -1.70 -10.72 11.76
C ASP A 245 -1.32 -9.28 11.37
N ILE A 246 -0.33 -9.11 10.49
CA ILE A 246 0.10 -7.81 9.97
C ILE A 246 -1.08 -7.10 9.28
N ASN A 247 -1.77 -7.81 8.38
CA ASN A 247 -2.90 -7.29 7.62
C ASN A 247 -4.06 -6.88 8.53
N GLU A 248 -4.43 -7.72 9.50
CA GLU A 248 -5.53 -7.41 10.42
C GLU A 248 -5.20 -6.27 11.37
N GLN A 249 -3.95 -6.19 11.86
CA GLN A 249 -3.55 -5.09 12.72
C GLN A 249 -3.65 -3.74 11.99
N ILE A 250 -3.08 -3.62 10.79
CA ILE A 250 -3.14 -2.36 10.02
C ILE A 250 -4.59 -2.01 9.65
N ARG A 251 -5.41 -3.00 9.28
CA ARG A 251 -6.83 -2.77 9.04
C ARG A 251 -7.57 -2.29 10.29
N ALA A 252 -7.26 -2.85 11.47
CA ALA A 252 -7.84 -2.41 12.74
C ALA A 252 -7.45 -0.96 13.07
N GLU A 253 -6.17 -0.60 12.89
CA GLU A 253 -5.69 0.78 13.05
C GLU A 253 -6.46 1.76 12.14
N LEU A 254 -6.62 1.43 10.85
CA LEU A 254 -7.39 2.25 9.89
C LEU A 254 -8.87 2.39 10.27
N ARG A 255 -9.46 1.39 10.92
CA ARG A 255 -10.83 1.44 11.44
C ARG A 255 -10.95 2.21 12.76
N GLY A 256 -9.84 2.63 13.35
CA GLY A 256 -9.79 3.27 14.67
C GLY A 256 -10.08 2.29 15.80
N GLU A 257 -9.86 1.00 15.56
CA GLU A 257 -9.98 -0.05 16.57
C GLU A 257 -8.73 -0.04 17.47
N PRO A 258 -8.86 -0.36 18.77
CA PRO A 258 -7.71 -0.49 19.64
C PRO A 258 -6.84 -1.66 19.18
N VAL A 259 -5.53 -1.43 19.08
CA VAL A 259 -4.53 -2.46 18.79
C VAL A 259 -3.57 -2.63 19.98
N GLU A 260 -3.06 -3.83 20.15
CA GLU A 260 -2.03 -4.12 21.15
C GLU A 260 -0.64 -3.87 20.55
N GLY A 261 0.28 -3.32 21.34
CA GLY A 261 1.65 -3.05 20.90
C GLY A 261 1.83 -1.72 20.17
N GLU A 262 2.94 -1.61 19.45
CA GLU A 262 3.26 -0.43 18.63
C GLU A 262 2.37 -0.41 17.37
N PRO A 263 1.76 0.74 17.02
CA PRO A 263 1.00 0.85 15.77
C PRO A 263 1.88 0.65 14.55
N LEU A 264 1.58 -0.36 13.74
CA LEU A 264 2.36 -0.70 12.55
C LEU A 264 2.20 0.37 11.47
N GLY A 265 1.06 1.06 11.38
CA GLY A 265 0.84 2.05 10.34
C GLY A 265 1.77 3.27 10.41
N THR A 266 2.41 3.50 11.56
CA THR A 266 3.36 4.62 11.76
C THR A 266 4.78 4.17 12.11
N ALA A 267 4.99 2.89 12.43
CA ALA A 267 6.31 2.39 12.81
C ALA A 267 7.26 2.38 11.61
N SER A 268 8.50 2.84 11.80
CA SER A 268 9.50 2.94 10.73
C SER A 268 10.02 1.58 10.23
N HIS A 269 9.86 0.54 11.04
CA HIS A 269 10.22 -0.85 10.71
C HIS A 269 9.07 -1.63 10.05
N SER A 270 7.91 -0.98 9.87
CA SER A 270 6.69 -1.59 9.34
C SER A 270 6.72 -1.82 7.82
N PRO A 271 5.79 -2.65 7.29
CA PRO A 271 5.64 -2.87 5.86
C PRO A 271 5.33 -1.61 5.05
N LEU A 272 4.82 -0.55 5.71
CA LEU A 272 4.46 0.69 5.05
C LEU A 272 5.64 1.67 4.92
N TRP A 273 6.69 1.51 5.73
CA TRP A 273 7.73 2.54 5.86
C TRP A 273 9.17 2.03 5.72
N TYR A 274 9.39 0.73 5.91
CA TYR A 274 10.73 0.19 5.94
C TYR A 274 11.39 0.24 4.55
N ARG A 275 12.60 0.80 4.50
CA ARG A 275 13.38 1.01 3.26
C ARG A 275 14.70 0.24 3.22
N GLY A 276 14.98 -0.63 4.19
CA GLY A 276 16.30 -1.28 4.31
C GLY A 276 16.65 -2.10 3.07
N LEU A 277 15.77 -3.01 2.65
CA LEU A 277 15.93 -3.79 1.41
C LEU A 277 16.05 -2.93 0.14
N ALA A 278 15.55 -1.69 0.15
CA ALA A 278 15.61 -0.77 -0.97
C ALA A 278 16.86 0.11 -0.97
N LEU A 279 17.44 0.46 0.20
CA LEU A 279 18.50 1.47 0.32
C LEU A 279 19.82 0.96 0.93
N ASN A 280 19.77 0.03 1.87
CA ASN A 280 20.97 -0.43 2.58
C ASN A 280 21.80 -1.36 1.71
N SER A 281 23.08 -1.56 2.06
CA SER A 281 23.97 -2.51 1.39
C SER A 281 23.39 -3.92 1.35
N GLU A 282 23.50 -4.61 0.22
CA GLU A 282 23.06 -6.00 0.09
C GLU A 282 23.76 -6.93 1.10
N THR A 283 25.03 -6.69 1.40
CA THR A 283 25.76 -7.47 2.41
C THR A 283 25.17 -7.31 3.81
N ILE A 284 24.69 -6.12 4.15
CA ILE A 284 24.11 -5.84 5.48
C ILE A 284 22.71 -6.45 5.59
N GLU A 285 21.92 -6.35 4.53
CA GLU A 285 20.53 -6.78 4.51
C GLU A 285 20.34 -8.26 4.14
N ARG A 286 21.38 -8.95 3.64
CA ARG A 286 21.27 -10.36 3.24
C ARG A 286 20.66 -11.25 4.33
N PRO A 287 21.10 -11.20 5.61
CA PRO A 287 20.49 -12.02 6.66
C PRO A 287 19.03 -11.69 6.94
N VAL A 288 18.63 -10.42 6.77
CA VAL A 288 17.22 -9.97 6.91
C VAL A 288 16.38 -10.57 5.79
N LEU A 289 16.86 -10.44 4.55
CA LEU A 289 16.20 -11.00 3.37
C LEU A 289 16.01 -12.52 3.49
N ASP A 290 17.07 -13.24 3.83
CA ASP A 290 17.04 -14.71 3.97
C ASP A 290 15.98 -15.14 4.99
N ALA A 291 15.95 -14.49 6.17
CA ALA A 291 14.99 -14.80 7.22
C ALA A 291 13.54 -14.51 6.80
N VAL A 292 13.30 -13.41 6.07
CA VAL A 292 11.97 -13.05 5.55
C VAL A 292 11.51 -14.05 4.48
N LEU A 293 12.35 -14.38 3.51
CA LEU A 293 12.04 -15.34 2.45
C LEU A 293 11.76 -16.74 3.02
N GLU A 294 12.57 -17.19 3.99
CA GLU A 294 12.37 -18.47 4.67
C GLU A 294 11.05 -18.50 5.45
N HIS A 295 10.79 -17.48 6.27
CA HIS A 295 9.61 -17.42 7.13
C HIS A 295 8.29 -17.43 6.35
N PHE A 296 8.23 -16.67 5.25
CA PHE A 296 7.03 -16.57 4.42
C PHE A 296 6.99 -17.55 3.24
N GLY A 297 8.03 -18.38 3.09
CA GLY A 297 8.13 -19.35 2.00
C GLY A 297 8.07 -18.70 0.62
N ALA A 298 8.86 -17.67 0.41
CA ALA A 298 8.93 -16.90 -0.83
C ALA A 298 10.34 -16.98 -1.45
N SER A 299 10.44 -16.71 -2.75
CA SER A 299 11.71 -16.61 -3.49
C SER A 299 12.02 -15.17 -3.91
N MET A 300 11.02 -14.29 -3.90
CA MET A 300 11.13 -12.91 -4.35
C MET A 300 10.26 -11.97 -3.51
N ILE A 301 10.75 -10.76 -3.27
CA ILE A 301 10.00 -9.64 -2.68
C ILE A 301 9.89 -8.52 -3.71
N VAL A 302 8.67 -8.05 -3.95
CA VAL A 302 8.37 -6.91 -4.82
C VAL A 302 7.88 -5.74 -3.97
N LEU A 303 8.51 -4.58 -4.14
CA LEU A 303 8.27 -3.39 -3.31
C LEU A 303 8.17 -2.08 -4.10
N GLY A 304 7.42 -1.12 -3.55
CA GLY A 304 7.28 0.28 -3.98
C GLY A 304 7.99 1.25 -3.03
N HIS A 305 7.33 2.35 -2.66
CA HIS A 305 7.66 3.33 -1.59
C HIS A 305 8.96 4.14 -1.75
N THR A 306 9.97 3.57 -2.40
CA THR A 306 11.30 4.12 -2.56
C THR A 306 11.53 4.50 -4.01
N PRO A 307 11.15 5.73 -4.40
CA PRO A 307 11.29 6.18 -5.77
C PRO A 307 12.77 6.37 -6.09
N ASP A 308 13.35 5.37 -6.72
CA ASP A 308 14.75 5.39 -7.14
C ASP A 308 14.95 6.22 -8.42
N LEU A 309 13.85 6.64 -9.07
CA LEU A 309 13.78 7.37 -10.35
C LEU A 309 14.62 6.72 -11.45
N ASN A 310 14.84 5.42 -11.32
CA ASN A 310 15.57 4.58 -12.24
C ASN A 310 14.57 3.85 -13.15
N VAL A 311 14.93 2.64 -13.52
CA VAL A 311 14.08 1.61 -14.12
C VAL A 311 13.59 0.66 -13.02
N ILE A 312 12.89 -0.42 -13.36
CA ILE A 312 12.60 -1.46 -12.37
C ILE A 312 13.95 -2.04 -11.93
N THR A 313 14.26 -1.94 -10.64
CA THR A 313 15.58 -2.21 -10.11
C THR A 313 15.58 -3.55 -9.39
N PRO A 314 16.13 -4.62 -9.98
CA PRO A 314 16.42 -5.85 -9.27
C PRO A 314 17.62 -5.64 -8.34
N ARG A 315 17.55 -6.28 -7.18
CA ARG A 315 18.57 -6.32 -6.14
C ARG A 315 18.72 -7.74 -5.62
N PHE A 316 19.84 -8.05 -4.97
CA PHE A 316 20.12 -9.38 -4.39
C PHE A 316 19.92 -10.49 -5.43
N ASP A 317 20.61 -10.38 -6.56
CA ASP A 317 20.46 -11.32 -7.68
C ASP A 317 19.01 -11.52 -8.18
N GLY A 318 18.13 -10.55 -7.95
CA GLY A 318 16.73 -10.58 -8.36
C GLY A 318 15.75 -11.07 -7.29
N GLU A 319 16.21 -11.42 -6.09
CA GLU A 319 15.36 -11.79 -4.96
C GLU A 319 14.56 -10.60 -4.39
N VAL A 320 14.99 -9.36 -4.67
CA VAL A 320 14.22 -8.15 -4.37
C VAL A 320 14.06 -7.32 -5.63
N VAL A 321 12.84 -6.86 -5.91
CA VAL A 321 12.51 -6.04 -7.08
C VAL A 321 11.80 -4.77 -6.67
N ILE A 322 12.47 -3.64 -6.88
CA ILE A 322 11.91 -2.30 -6.65
C ILE A 322 11.15 -1.88 -7.91
N ILE A 323 9.85 -1.61 -7.78
CA ILE A 323 8.97 -1.23 -8.89
C ILE A 323 8.46 0.21 -8.81
N ASP A 324 8.82 0.96 -7.77
CA ASP A 324 8.59 2.41 -7.72
C ASP A 324 9.65 3.15 -8.53
N THR A 325 9.35 3.34 -9.82
CA THR A 325 10.17 4.09 -10.77
C THR A 325 9.86 5.59 -10.75
N GLY A 326 9.09 6.08 -9.77
CA GLY A 326 8.66 7.48 -9.70
C GLY A 326 7.73 7.86 -10.85
N ILE A 327 6.75 7.01 -11.16
CA ILE A 327 5.85 7.14 -12.32
C ILE A 327 5.06 8.46 -12.33
N SER A 328 4.72 9.01 -11.16
CA SER A 328 4.00 10.27 -11.04
C SER A 328 4.82 11.43 -11.60
N ALA A 329 4.16 12.35 -12.30
CA ALA A 329 4.76 13.59 -12.78
C ALA A 329 5.38 14.45 -11.66
N TYR A 330 4.96 14.25 -10.39
CA TYR A 330 5.58 14.87 -9.23
C TYR A 330 7.08 14.50 -9.10
N TYR A 331 7.42 13.25 -9.36
CA TYR A 331 8.79 12.75 -9.28
C TYR A 331 9.54 12.83 -10.62
N GLY A 332 8.82 12.69 -11.73
CA GLY A 332 9.39 12.81 -13.07
C GLY A 332 10.20 11.59 -13.52
N GLY A 333 9.91 10.41 -12.97
CA GLY A 333 10.49 9.15 -13.39
C GLY A 333 9.81 8.59 -14.65
N HIS A 334 9.67 7.26 -14.70
CA HIS A 334 9.20 6.57 -15.90
C HIS A 334 8.01 5.64 -15.63
N ARG A 335 7.17 5.41 -16.64
CA ARG A 335 6.12 4.38 -16.57
C ARG A 335 6.75 3.00 -16.68
N ALA A 336 6.57 2.20 -15.64
CA ALA A 336 7.00 0.83 -15.61
C ALA A 336 5.99 -0.06 -14.90
N SER A 337 5.99 -1.34 -15.25
CA SER A 337 5.24 -2.38 -14.55
C SER A 337 6.02 -3.68 -14.56
N LEU A 338 5.88 -4.48 -13.50
CA LEU A 338 6.46 -5.82 -13.44
C LEU A 338 5.45 -6.82 -14.01
N LEU A 339 5.91 -7.74 -14.85
CA LEU A 339 5.18 -8.89 -15.34
C LEU A 339 5.84 -10.15 -14.81
N ILE A 340 5.09 -11.00 -14.12
CA ILE A 340 5.53 -12.36 -13.77
C ILE A 340 4.57 -13.31 -14.47
N GLU A 341 5.10 -14.12 -15.39
CA GLU A 341 4.30 -15.07 -16.17
C GLU A 341 5.07 -16.37 -16.34
N ASN A 342 4.44 -17.50 -16.00
CA ASN A 342 5.06 -18.83 -16.07
C ASN A 342 6.43 -18.92 -15.36
N GLY A 343 6.55 -18.27 -14.20
CA GLY A 343 7.80 -18.25 -13.40
C GLY A 343 8.89 -17.32 -13.93
N VAL A 344 8.61 -16.51 -14.96
CA VAL A 344 9.56 -15.54 -15.51
C VAL A 344 9.13 -14.13 -15.15
N ALA A 345 10.00 -13.42 -14.41
CA ALA A 345 9.83 -12.00 -14.11
C ALA A 345 10.44 -11.12 -15.22
N SER A 346 9.71 -10.09 -15.64
CA SER A 346 10.11 -9.14 -16.67
C SER A 346 9.61 -7.74 -16.36
N ALA A 347 10.43 -6.72 -16.60
CA ALA A 347 10.01 -5.34 -16.55
C ALA A 347 9.37 -4.92 -17.88
N ILE A 348 8.26 -4.19 -17.82
CA ILE A 348 7.66 -3.52 -18.96
C ILE A 348 7.89 -2.02 -18.80
N HIS A 349 8.68 -1.43 -19.70
CA HIS A 349 9.00 -0.01 -19.75
C HIS A 349 8.46 0.59 -21.05
N GLU A 350 7.46 1.48 -20.97
CA GLU A 350 6.83 2.12 -22.14
C GLU A 350 6.47 1.12 -23.27
N ALA A 351 5.86 -0.02 -22.89
CA ALA A 351 5.48 -1.16 -23.75
C ALA A 351 6.62 -2.02 -24.33
N LYS A 352 7.87 -1.82 -23.92
CA LYS A 352 8.97 -2.77 -24.17
C LYS A 352 9.18 -3.68 -22.96
N THR A 353 9.37 -4.97 -23.22
CA THR A 353 9.58 -5.97 -22.17
C THR A 353 11.05 -6.38 -22.10
N HIS A 354 11.59 -6.37 -20.89
CA HIS A 354 12.96 -6.79 -20.57
C HIS A 354 12.90 -7.84 -19.48
N LYS A 355 13.50 -9.02 -19.71
CA LYS A 355 13.56 -10.06 -18.69
C LYS A 355 14.38 -9.54 -17.50
N LEU A 356 13.89 -9.75 -16.27
CA LEU A 356 14.67 -9.39 -15.09
C LEU A 356 15.85 -10.35 -14.92
N PRO A 357 17.03 -9.82 -14.55
CA PRO A 357 18.20 -10.62 -14.24
C PRO A 357 17.97 -11.45 -12.96
N VAL A 358 18.43 -12.69 -12.97
CA VAL A 358 18.36 -13.61 -11.82
C VAL A 358 19.74 -13.98 -11.27
N SER A 359 20.77 -13.26 -11.72
CA SER A 359 22.14 -13.40 -11.22
C SER A 359 22.95 -12.14 -11.48
N SER A 360 24.01 -11.97 -10.70
CA SER A 360 24.98 -10.87 -10.82
C SER A 360 25.57 -10.72 -12.23
N GLN A 361 25.72 -11.82 -12.99
CA GLN A 361 26.25 -11.76 -14.36
C GLN A 361 25.25 -11.17 -15.37
N GLU A 362 23.95 -11.22 -15.07
CA GLU A 362 22.88 -10.69 -15.92
C GLU A 362 22.57 -9.22 -15.63
N MET A 363 22.99 -8.69 -14.48
CA MET A 363 22.69 -7.31 -14.03
C MET A 363 23.20 -6.24 -14.99
N ILE A 364 24.50 -6.27 -15.34
CA ILE A 364 25.09 -5.28 -16.26
C ILE A 364 24.39 -5.32 -17.63
N PRO A 365 24.24 -6.48 -18.30
CA PRO A 365 23.50 -6.56 -19.56
C PRO A 365 22.07 -6.01 -19.50
N TYR A 366 21.35 -6.24 -18.40
CA TYR A 366 20.01 -5.71 -18.19
C TYR A 366 20.01 -4.17 -18.19
N PHE A 367 20.85 -3.55 -17.35
CA PHE A 367 20.91 -2.09 -17.28
C PHE A 367 21.48 -1.46 -18.56
N GLU A 368 22.46 -2.08 -19.22
CA GLU A 368 22.98 -1.64 -20.53
C GLU A 368 21.85 -1.57 -21.56
N SER A 369 21.01 -2.60 -21.67
CA SER A 369 19.89 -2.62 -22.62
C SER A 369 18.89 -1.48 -22.38
N LEU A 370 18.72 -1.06 -21.13
CA LEU A 370 17.83 0.02 -20.75
C LEU A 370 18.43 1.42 -20.97
N THR A 371 19.77 1.55 -21.01
CA THR A 371 20.40 2.83 -21.34
C THR A 371 20.11 3.29 -22.76
N GLU A 372 19.89 2.36 -23.70
CA GLU A 372 19.47 2.70 -25.05
C GLU A 372 18.05 3.28 -25.10
N GLN A 373 17.17 2.77 -24.23
CA GLN A 373 15.79 3.25 -24.12
C GLN A 373 15.70 4.58 -23.35
N PHE A 374 16.52 4.73 -22.30
CA PHE A 374 16.53 5.89 -21.41
C PHE A 374 17.89 6.59 -21.36
N PRO A 375 18.43 7.09 -22.50
CA PRO A 375 19.79 7.61 -22.57
C PRO A 375 20.00 8.89 -21.75
N LYS A 376 18.91 9.55 -21.35
CA LYS A 376 18.93 10.79 -20.54
C LYS A 376 18.71 10.54 -19.05
N ASN A 377 18.45 9.30 -18.62
CA ASN A 377 18.26 9.01 -17.21
C ASN A 377 19.62 8.97 -16.51
N ALA A 378 19.98 10.06 -15.82
CA ALA A 378 21.26 10.18 -15.12
C ALA A 378 21.44 9.17 -13.98
N ARG A 379 20.34 8.73 -13.32
CA ARG A 379 20.42 7.73 -12.26
C ARG A 379 20.70 6.34 -12.80
N LEU A 380 20.09 5.97 -13.92
CA LEU A 380 20.39 4.73 -14.64
C LEU A 380 21.87 4.69 -15.07
N GLN A 381 22.38 5.79 -15.63
CA GLN A 381 23.79 5.89 -16.02
C GLN A 381 24.74 5.76 -14.82
N ALA A 382 24.42 6.41 -13.70
CA ALA A 382 25.21 6.32 -12.47
C ALA A 382 25.16 4.92 -11.86
N HIS A 383 24.00 4.27 -11.88
CA HIS A 383 23.81 2.90 -11.40
C HIS A 383 24.67 1.93 -12.22
N LEU A 384 24.55 1.97 -13.55
CA LEU A 384 25.35 1.12 -14.43
C LEU A 384 26.86 1.36 -14.23
N TRP A 385 27.27 2.62 -14.10
CA TRP A 385 28.67 2.95 -13.81
C TRP A 385 29.14 2.30 -12.49
N ALA A 386 28.35 2.39 -11.42
CA ALA A 386 28.71 1.80 -10.13
C ALA A 386 28.86 0.26 -10.24
N LEU A 387 27.93 -0.44 -10.88
CA LEU A 387 28.01 -1.89 -11.08
C LEU A 387 29.28 -2.30 -11.84
N SER A 388 29.62 -1.59 -12.92
CA SER A 388 30.78 -1.90 -13.76
C SER A 388 32.13 -1.59 -13.09
N HIS A 389 32.16 -0.80 -12.01
CA HIS A 389 33.40 -0.38 -11.35
C HIS A 389 33.58 -1.01 -9.95
N ILE A 390 32.50 -1.39 -9.27
CA ILE A 390 32.57 -2.12 -7.99
C ILE A 390 33.15 -3.53 -8.18
N SER A 391 32.86 -4.21 -9.30
CA SER A 391 33.44 -5.53 -9.59
C SER A 391 34.97 -5.52 -9.75
N THR A 392 35.57 -4.35 -9.99
CA THR A 392 37.03 -4.23 -10.17
C THR A 392 37.80 -3.92 -8.88
N GLN A 393 37.08 -3.66 -7.78
CA GLN A 393 37.69 -3.29 -6.50
C GLN A 393 37.81 -4.50 -5.55
N SER A 394 36.87 -5.45 -5.57
CA SER A 394 37.02 -6.69 -4.78
C SER A 394 38.17 -7.57 -5.29
N ASP A 395 38.46 -7.55 -6.60
CA ASP A 395 39.58 -8.30 -7.20
C ASP A 395 40.96 -7.65 -6.98
N LYS A 396 41.01 -6.42 -6.45
CA LYS A 396 42.28 -5.71 -6.16
C LYS A 396 42.67 -5.76 -4.69
N ASP A 397 41.72 -6.00 -3.80
CA ASP A 397 42.00 -6.13 -2.37
C ASP A 397 42.54 -7.52 -1.98
N ASP A 398 42.51 -8.51 -2.89
CA ASP A 398 43.06 -9.86 -2.68
C ASP A 398 44.52 -10.05 -3.16
N LEU A 399 45.21 -8.97 -3.54
CA LEU A 399 46.62 -9.02 -3.99
C LEU A 399 47.57 -8.02 -3.32
N THR A 400 47.21 -7.41 -2.18
CA THR A 400 48.16 -6.54 -1.43
C THR A 400 48.27 -6.79 0.07
N THR A 401 47.78 -7.91 0.60
CA THR A 401 48.06 -8.35 1.99
C THR A 401 49.26 -9.29 2.10
N THR A 402 50.43 -8.86 1.63
CA THR A 402 51.73 -9.37 2.11
C THR A 402 52.80 -8.29 1.98
N ASP A 403 52.69 -7.20 2.74
CA ASP A 403 53.88 -6.51 3.32
C ASP A 403 53.47 -5.40 4.30
N ARG A 404 53.05 -5.77 5.51
CA ARG A 404 52.99 -4.83 6.64
C ARG A 404 52.99 -5.55 7.98
N THR A 405 54.00 -6.38 8.16
CA THR A 405 54.51 -6.78 9.48
C THR A 405 55.96 -6.34 9.54
N GLU A 406 56.36 -5.77 10.67
CA GLU A 406 57.69 -5.21 10.99
C GLU A 406 57.94 -3.74 10.60
N ARG A 407 57.46 -2.82 11.45
CA ARG A 407 58.29 -1.73 12.01
C ARG A 407 57.51 -1.00 13.11
N ALA A 408 57.53 -1.58 14.30
CA ALA A 408 57.12 -0.89 15.53
C ALA A 408 57.76 -1.51 16.77
N VAL A 409 59.09 -1.67 16.80
CA VAL A 409 59.85 -1.84 18.05
C VAL A 409 61.29 -1.30 17.85
N THR A 410 61.78 -0.53 18.82
CA THR A 410 63.13 0.09 18.97
C THR A 410 63.38 1.30 18.05
N THR A 411 63.70 2.51 18.49
CA THR A 411 64.60 3.04 19.55
C THR A 411 64.07 4.42 20.00
N GLY A 412 64.07 4.88 21.25
CA GLY A 412 65.18 4.93 22.20
C GLY A 412 65.87 6.31 22.16
N ASN A 413 65.28 7.34 22.80
CA ASN A 413 65.90 8.40 23.63
C ASN A 413 64.91 9.51 23.98
#